data_AF-A0A530BCZ2-F1
#
_entry.id   AF-A0A530BCZ2-F1
#
_cell.length_a   1.000
_cell.length_b   1.000
_cell.length_c   1.000
_cell.angle_alpha   90.00
_cell.angle_beta   90.00
_cell.angle_gamma   90.00
#
_symmetry.space_group_name_H-M   'P 1'
#
loop_
_entity.id
_entity.type
_entity.pdbx_description
1 polymer ?
#
loop_
_entity_poly.entity_id
_entity_poly.type
_entity_poly.pdbx_seq_one_letter_code
_entity_poly.pdbx_strand_id
1 'polypeptide(L)'
;LGGPAAPGPVGGIVVDLRLPRTLLAIAVGAGLGVVGALLQTVTRNDLADPFLFGLSSSAAAGAVSVITVFGDSFGIWTLPVAAFTGGMLAAAIVLLL
;
A
#
# COMPACT_ATOMS: atom_id res chain seq x y z
N LEU A 1 24.24 37.40 -17.66
CA LEU A 1 24.30 36.76 -16.32
C LEU A 1 22.93 36.14 -16.04
N GLY A 2 22.66 34.96 -16.63
CA GLY A 2 21.39 34.24 -16.49
C GLY A 2 21.69 32.79 -16.13
N GLY A 3 21.96 32.55 -14.85
CA GLY A 3 22.01 31.19 -14.30
C GLY A 3 20.58 30.71 -14.05
N PRO A 4 20.29 29.42 -14.25
CA PRO A 4 18.96 28.87 -13.93
C PRO A 4 18.64 29.19 -12.48
N ALA A 5 17.50 29.87 -12.26
CA ALA A 5 16.98 30.12 -10.93
C ALA A 5 16.84 28.77 -10.22
N ALA A 6 17.65 28.54 -9.18
CA ALA A 6 17.52 27.35 -8.35
C ALA A 6 16.03 27.24 -7.96
N PRO A 7 15.37 26.08 -8.18
CA PRO A 7 13.97 25.94 -7.80
C PRO A 7 13.86 26.33 -6.32
N GLY A 8 13.03 27.34 -6.03
CA GLY A 8 12.85 27.80 -4.66
C GLY A 8 12.45 26.61 -3.77
N PRO A 9 12.73 26.63 -2.45
CA PRO A 9 12.52 25.48 -1.56
C PRO A 9 11.13 24.83 -1.68
N VAL A 10 10.12 25.61 -2.07
CA VAL A 10 8.75 25.17 -2.35
C VAL A 10 8.65 24.21 -3.55
N GLY A 11 9.40 24.44 -4.63
CA GLY A 11 9.39 23.63 -5.84
C GLY A 11 9.88 22.19 -5.60
N GLY A 12 10.98 22.04 -4.86
CA GLY A 12 11.50 20.73 -4.46
C GLY A 12 10.51 19.96 -3.58
N ILE A 13 9.89 20.61 -2.59
CA ILE A 13 8.89 19.95 -1.72
C ILE A 13 7.69 19.42 -2.53
N VAL A 14 7.22 20.19 -3.51
CA VAL A 14 6.09 19.77 -4.35
C VAL A 14 6.45 18.57 -5.20
N VAL A 15 7.61 18.60 -5.86
CA VAL A 15 8.02 17.56 -6.81
C VAL A 15 8.55 16.30 -6.10
N ASP A 16 9.38 16.46 -5.07
CA ASP A 16 10.06 15.33 -4.43
C ASP A 16 9.22 14.64 -3.36
N LEU A 17 8.24 15.33 -2.77
CA LEU A 17 7.47 14.78 -1.65
C LEU A 17 5.97 14.68 -1.92
N ARG A 18 5.35 15.74 -2.45
CA ARG A 18 3.89 15.77 -2.66
C ARG A 18 3.48 14.95 -3.88
N LEU A 19 4.15 15.16 -5.00
CA LEU A 19 3.84 14.51 -6.28
C LEU A 19 3.92 12.97 -6.19
N PRO A 20 4.98 12.33 -5.64
CA PRO A 20 5.01 10.88 -5.51
C PRO A 20 3.91 10.36 -4.58
N ARG A 21 3.62 11.09 -3.49
CA ARG A 21 2.57 10.70 -2.53
C ARG A 21 1.17 10.78 -3.14
N THR A 22 0.87 11.82 -3.93
CA THR A 22 -0.43 11.95 -4.61
C THR A 22 -0.62 10.88 -5.67
N LEU A 23 0.43 10.55 -6.43
CA LEU A 23 0.37 9.47 -7.42
C LEU A 23 0.11 8.11 -6.75
N LEU A 24 0.81 7.82 -5.65
CA LEU A 24 0.58 6.59 -4.89
C LEU A 24 -0.85 6.53 -4.35
N ALA A 25 -1.37 7.63 -3.79
CA ALA A 25 -2.73 7.70 -3.28
C ALA A 25 -3.78 7.45 -4.38
N ILE A 26 -3.59 8.02 -5.57
CA ILE A 26 -4.48 7.79 -6.72
C ILE A 26 -4.43 6.32 -7.15
N ALA A 27 -3.23 5.73 -7.26
CA ALA A 27 -3.07 4.35 -7.68
C ALA A 27 -3.70 3.35 -6.69
N VAL A 28 -3.45 3.53 -5.39
CA VAL A 28 -4.02 2.70 -4.32
C VAL A 28 -5.53 2.87 -4.25
N GLY A 29 -6.04 4.11 -4.32
CA GLY A 29 -7.47 4.40 -4.30
C GLY A 29 -8.22 3.79 -5.49
N ALA A 30 -7.67 3.92 -6.69
CA ALA A 30 -8.23 3.30 -7.89
C ALA A 30 -8.28 1.77 -7.77
N GLY A 31 -7.20 1.14 -7.28
CA GLY A 31 -7.15 -0.29 -7.02
C GLY A 31 -8.21 -0.76 -6.02
N LEU A 32 -8.32 -0.09 -4.87
CA LEU A 32 -9.33 -0.40 -3.85
C LEU A 32 -10.76 -0.21 -4.37
N GLY A 33 -11.00 0.83 -5.19
CA GLY A 33 -12.30 1.05 -5.82
C GLY A 33 -12.71 -0.09 -6.77
N VAL A 34 -11.77 -0.57 -7.59
CA VAL A 34 -12.01 -1.73 -8.48
C VAL A 34 -12.28 -3.00 -7.65
N VAL A 35 -11.48 -3.26 -6.62
CA VAL A 35 -11.68 -4.44 -5.76
C VAL A 35 -13.04 -4.37 -5.03
N GLY A 36 -13.43 -3.20 -4.52
CA GLY A 36 -14.73 -2.99 -3.88
C GLY A 36 -15.89 -3.26 -4.85
N ALA A 37 -15.84 -2.73 -6.07
CA ALA A 37 -16.85 -2.99 -7.10
C ALA A 37 -16.93 -4.48 -7.47
N LEU A 38 -15.79 -5.17 -7.58
CA LEU A 38 -15.75 -6.61 -7.83
C LEU A 38 -16.34 -7.42 -6.67
N LEU A 39 -16.02 -7.06 -5.43
CA LEU A 39 -16.56 -7.75 -4.26
C LEU A 39 -18.06 -7.56 -4.12
N GLN A 40 -18.54 -6.32 -4.27
CA GLN A 40 -19.97 -6.00 -4.23
C GLN A 40 -20.73 -6.76 -5.32
N THR A 41 -20.20 -6.85 -6.54
CA THR A 41 -20.85 -7.57 -7.65
C THR A 41 -20.84 -9.09 -7.47
N VAL A 42 -19.73 -9.68 -7.03
CA VAL A 42 -19.61 -11.13 -6.79
C VAL A 42 -20.49 -11.58 -5.63
N THR A 43 -20.47 -10.83 -4.52
CA THR A 43 -21.26 -11.15 -3.32
C THR A 43 -22.71 -10.72 -3.43
N ARG A 44 -23.04 -9.86 -4.41
CA ARG A 44 -24.34 -9.17 -4.55
C ARG A 44 -24.75 -8.48 -3.25
N ASN A 45 -23.76 -7.90 -2.56
CA ASN A 45 -23.92 -7.25 -1.27
C ASN A 45 -23.18 -5.91 -1.27
N ASP A 46 -23.94 -4.81 -1.25
CA ASP A 46 -23.40 -3.45 -1.26
C ASP A 46 -22.63 -3.09 0.03
N LEU A 47 -22.71 -3.92 1.08
CA LEU A 47 -21.92 -3.82 2.31
C LEU A 47 -20.58 -4.57 2.25
N ALA A 48 -20.30 -5.31 1.17
CA ALA A 48 -19.04 -6.05 1.05
C ALA A 48 -17.87 -5.07 0.86
N ASP A 49 -16.89 -5.16 1.76
CA ASP A 49 -15.69 -4.32 1.76
C ASP A 49 -14.42 -5.19 1.73
N PRO A 50 -13.41 -4.85 0.91
CA PRO A 50 -12.16 -5.62 0.78
C PRO A 50 -11.38 -5.82 2.08
N PHE A 51 -11.49 -4.89 3.03
CA PHE A 51 -10.82 -4.97 4.32
C PHE A 51 -11.43 -6.02 5.25
N LEU A 52 -12.67 -6.48 4.99
CA LEU A 52 -13.34 -7.50 5.81
C LEU A 52 -12.72 -8.89 5.64
N PHE A 53 -11.96 -9.15 4.57
CA PHE A 53 -11.32 -10.45 4.30
C PHE A 53 -10.00 -10.65 5.07
N GLY A 54 -9.67 -9.81 6.04
CA GLY A 54 -8.48 -9.96 6.89
C GLY A 54 -7.14 -9.68 6.20
N LEU A 55 -7.15 -9.30 4.91
CA LEU A 55 -5.92 -8.99 4.15
C LEU A 55 -5.10 -7.86 4.79
N SER A 56 -5.77 -6.85 5.35
CA SER A 56 -5.09 -5.71 5.98
C SER A 56 -4.51 -6.03 7.35
N SER A 57 -5.17 -6.86 8.17
CA SER A 57 -4.64 -7.25 9.47
C SER A 57 -3.43 -8.18 9.30
N SER A 58 -3.45 -9.07 8.31
CA SER A 58 -2.30 -9.93 7.99
C SER A 58 -1.13 -9.17 7.37
N ALA A 59 -1.39 -8.15 6.54
CA ALA A 59 -0.33 -7.25 6.08
C ALA A 59 0.31 -6.47 7.24
N ALA A 60 -0.50 -5.96 8.19
CA ALA A 60 0.01 -5.32 9.40
C ALA A 60 0.80 -6.30 10.28
N ALA A 61 0.34 -7.55 10.43
CA ALA A 61 1.06 -8.59 11.16
C ALA A 61 2.43 -8.89 10.50
N GLY A 62 2.49 -8.95 9.16
CA GLY A 62 3.73 -9.08 8.40
C GLY A 62 4.72 -7.95 8.70
N ALA A 63 4.26 -6.69 8.64
CA ALA A 63 5.07 -5.52 8.99
C ALA A 63 5.58 -5.57 10.45
N VAL A 64 4.68 -5.87 11.40
CA VAL A 64 5.02 -5.95 12.84
C VAL A 64 6.02 -7.06 13.12
N SER A 65 5.91 -8.21 12.45
CA SER A 65 6.85 -9.32 12.62
C SER A 65 8.29 -8.93 12.28
N VAL A 66 8.48 -8.14 11.23
CA VAL A 66 9.80 -7.67 10.83
C VAL A 66 10.32 -6.59 11.78
N ILE A 67 9.45 -5.67 12.20
CA ILE A 67 9.82 -4.62 13.16
C ILE A 67 10.26 -5.20 14.51
N THR A 68 9.62 -6.27 14.96
CA THR A 68 9.80 -6.79 16.33
C THR A 68 10.71 -8.01 16.43
N VAL A 69 10.72 -8.90 15.42
CA VAL A 69 11.38 -10.20 15.51
C VAL A 69 12.54 -10.32 14.53
N PHE A 70 12.31 -10.05 13.23
CA PHE A 70 13.31 -10.33 12.20
C PHE A 70 14.34 -9.21 11.99
N GLY A 71 14.00 -7.99 12.40
CA GLY A 71 14.86 -6.83 12.18
C GLY A 71 14.99 -6.44 10.70
N ASP A 72 15.88 -5.49 10.42
CA ASP A 72 16.06 -4.96 9.07
C ASP A 72 17.09 -5.76 8.26
N SER A 73 16.60 -6.65 7.38
CA SER A 73 17.46 -7.51 6.54
C SER A 73 17.65 -6.99 5.10
N PHE A 74 16.72 -6.19 4.59
CA PHE A 74 16.67 -5.67 3.21
C PHE A 74 16.62 -4.13 3.14
N GLY A 75 16.88 -3.42 4.24
CA GLY A 75 16.81 -1.97 4.28
C GLY A 75 15.39 -1.44 4.10
N ILE A 76 15.26 -0.39 3.29
CA ILE A 76 13.97 0.26 3.00
C ILE A 76 12.92 -0.69 2.39
N TRP A 77 13.34 -1.81 1.82
CA TRP A 77 12.46 -2.81 1.22
C TRP A 77 11.92 -3.84 2.21
N THR A 78 12.51 -4.00 3.41
CA THR A 78 12.11 -5.03 4.36
C THR A 78 10.65 -4.88 4.78
N LEU A 79 10.24 -3.66 5.13
CA LEU A 79 8.88 -3.32 5.55
C LEU A 79 7.82 -3.56 4.45
N PRO A 80 7.92 -2.97 3.25
CA PRO A 80 6.90 -3.15 2.22
C PRO A 80 6.80 -4.60 1.74
N VAL A 81 7.94 -5.31 1.62
CA VAL A 81 7.92 -6.73 1.22
C VAL A 81 7.23 -7.58 2.29
N ALA A 82 7.55 -7.39 3.57
CA ALA A 82 6.93 -8.15 4.65
C ALA A 82 5.43 -7.88 4.81
N ALA A 83 5.02 -6.62 4.66
CA ALA A 83 3.60 -6.27 4.66
C ALA A 83 2.87 -6.92 3.48
N PHE A 84 3.47 -6.88 2.29
CA PHE A 84 2.89 -7.48 1.09
C PHE A 84 2.80 -9.00 1.18
N THR A 85 3.85 -9.69 1.64
CA THR A 85 3.83 -11.15 1.80
C THR A 85 2.85 -11.60 2.87
N GLY A 86 2.70 -10.84 3.96
CA GLY A 86 1.66 -11.09 4.97
C GLY A 86 0.25 -11.01 4.38
N GLY A 87 -0.02 -10.02 3.54
CA GLY A 87 -1.29 -9.90 2.81
C GLY A 87 -1.51 -11.01 1.78
N MET A 88 -0.48 -11.37 1.00
CA MET A 88 -0.55 -12.47 0.03
C MET A 88 -0.79 -13.83 0.70
N LEU A 89 -0.17 -14.08 1.86
CA LEU A 89 -0.40 -15.29 2.64
C LEU A 89 -1.86 -15.40 3.06
N ALA A 90 -2.46 -14.32 3.54
CA ALA A 90 -3.88 -14.31 3.89
C ALA A 90 -4.78 -14.61 2.68
N ALA A 91 -4.51 -13.97 1.53
CA ALA A 91 -5.25 -14.24 0.30
C ALA A 91 -5.12 -15.71 -0.12
N ALA A 92 -3.92 -16.28 -0.06
CA ALA A 92 -3.67 -17.68 -0.38
C ALA A 92 -4.42 -18.63 0.57
N ILE A 93 -4.40 -18.35 1.88
CA ILE A 93 -5.12 -19.16 2.88
C ILE A 93 -6.63 -19.13 2.62
N VAL A 94 -7.20 -17.95 2.35
CA VAL A 94 -8.64 -17.80 2.05
C VAL A 94 -9.01 -18.55 0.77
N LEU A 95 -8.15 -18.55 -0.26
CA LEU A 95 -8.40 -19.27 -1.51
C LEU A 95 -8.23 -20.80 -1.39
N LEU A 96 -7.43 -21.27 -0.44
CA LEU A 96 -7.20 -22.70 -0.20
C LEU A 96 -8.29 -23.35 0.66
N LEU A 97 -9.05 -22.55 1.41
CA LEU A 97 -10.19 -22.98 2.24
C LEU A 97 -11.48 -23.03 1.42
#